data_AF-A0A2P2GKW0-F1
#
_entry.id   AF-A0A2P2GKW0-F1
#
_cell.length_a   1.000
_cell.length_b   1.000
_cell.length_c   1.000
_cell.angle_alpha   90.00
_cell.angle_beta   90.00
_cell.angle_gamma   90.00
#
_symmetry.space_group_name_H-M   'P 1'
#
loop_
_entity.id
_entity.type
_entity.pdbx_description
1 polymer ?
#
loop_
_entity_poly.entity_id
_entity_poly.type
_entity_poly.pdbx_seq_one_letter_code
_entity_poly.pdbx_strand_id
1 'polypeptide(L)'
;MVQKVLIGTVAAAVLTIATLGFIGSYTAVTKLARAKGFGAFADAFPVAVDAGIIAFLALDLLLTWRRIPYPLLRQTAWGLTAATIAFNAVAAWPDPVGVGMHGVIPILFVIAVEAARHAVGRIADITADKHIESPPLSRWFLNPFNTFVIWRRQRLWDIRSYAAVIDLERQARIYRAQLRKQHGRRWRRKASADQLLVLDLVADGMSVEEAIDLPYQEEKRQAEAEAKRQAEAKAKAEAEAEAKHAAELRDVEAEAKRRAERAEAEAAEAEAKSRAEVAAEAARLEVEAKRREAEAAARVVEAETEAKLEAIARRRREAEAEAELKQREQQGRAREMERQQKFAQAAAEAEEVRRQELAAAQDRAQRVAAEARTRSATSVSLRPGATGSASASGATSGSGAGAVALGGQRSKRESEVEQVLARLLEADSPEAVSLEDVMNDFGLKQTTAYDRLKSARVLFEDAKQTTDTRSA
;
A
#
# COMPACT_ATOMS: atom_id res chain seq x y z
N MET A 1 11.79 -2.63 62.70
CA MET A 1 12.43 -3.74 63.45
C MET A 1 11.66 -4.10 64.72
N VAL A 2 11.57 -3.18 65.71
CA VAL A 2 10.95 -3.39 67.05
C VAL A 2 9.65 -4.20 67.04
N GLN A 3 8.67 -3.87 66.19
CA GLN A 3 7.39 -4.59 66.12
C GLN A 3 7.53 -6.11 65.89
N LYS A 4 8.46 -6.55 65.03
CA LYS A 4 8.68 -7.99 64.78
C LYS A 4 9.27 -8.70 66.02
N VAL A 5 10.15 -8.02 66.75
CA VAL A 5 10.71 -8.53 68.03
C VAL A 5 9.61 -8.63 69.08
N LEU A 6 8.79 -7.59 69.24
CA LEU A 6 7.68 -7.59 70.20
C LEU A 6 6.66 -8.72 69.92
N ILE A 7 6.28 -8.92 68.65
CA ILE A 7 5.41 -10.03 68.25
C ILE A 7 6.06 -11.39 68.59
N GLY A 8 7.35 -11.56 68.31
CA GLY A 8 8.09 -12.78 68.66
C GLY A 8 8.12 -13.05 70.17
N THR A 9 8.43 -12.04 70.98
CA THR A 9 8.45 -12.16 72.46
C THR A 9 7.06 -12.48 73.02
N VAL A 10 6.00 -11.82 72.53
CA VAL A 10 4.62 -12.10 72.97
C VAL A 10 4.18 -13.50 72.55
N ALA A 11 4.48 -13.93 71.32
CA ALA A 11 4.16 -15.27 70.84
C ALA A 11 4.89 -16.35 71.67
N ALA A 12 6.16 -16.15 72.00
CA ALA A 12 6.94 -17.06 72.84
C ALA A 12 6.38 -17.13 74.28
N ALA A 13 5.98 -16.00 74.86
CA ALA A 13 5.36 -15.96 76.18
C ALA A 13 4.00 -16.69 76.19
N VAL A 14 3.14 -16.44 75.20
CA VAL A 14 1.84 -17.13 75.04
C VAL A 14 2.04 -18.63 74.85
N LEU A 15 2.98 -19.06 74.01
CA LEU A 15 3.31 -20.48 73.79
C LEU A 15 3.81 -21.14 75.07
N THR A 16 4.63 -20.45 75.88
CA THR A 16 5.12 -20.94 77.17
C THR A 16 3.97 -21.13 78.16
N ILE A 17 3.08 -20.14 78.29
CA ILE A 17 1.90 -20.22 79.16
C ILE A 17 0.96 -21.35 78.71
N ALA A 18 0.72 -21.48 77.40
CA ALA A 18 -0.10 -22.55 76.83
C ALA A 18 0.51 -23.95 77.10
N THR A 19 1.83 -24.10 76.98
CA THR A 19 2.53 -25.37 77.24
C THR A 19 2.45 -25.77 78.71
N LEU A 20 2.69 -24.83 79.63
CA LEU A 20 2.56 -25.08 81.08
C LEU A 20 1.10 -25.37 81.46
N GLY A 21 0.15 -24.64 80.87
CA GLY A 21 -1.28 -24.87 81.03
C GLY A 21 -1.74 -26.23 80.54
N PHE A 22 -1.24 -26.67 79.38
CA PHE A 22 -1.51 -28.00 78.83
C PHE A 22 -1.01 -29.10 79.77
N ILE A 23 0.21 -29.00 80.30
CA ILE A 23 0.74 -29.99 81.26
C ILE A 23 -0.12 -30.05 82.53
N GLY A 24 -0.50 -28.89 83.09
CA GLY A 24 -1.39 -28.81 84.25
C GLY A 24 -2.78 -29.43 83.98
N SER A 25 -3.42 -28.99 82.90
CA SER A 25 -4.73 -29.45 82.42
C SER A 25 -4.74 -30.95 82.16
N TYR A 26 -3.76 -31.45 81.39
CA TYR A 26 -3.60 -32.86 81.07
C TYR A 26 -3.59 -33.73 82.33
N THR A 27 -2.78 -33.40 83.34
CA THR A 27 -2.71 -34.21 84.56
C THR A 27 -3.98 -34.16 85.42
N ALA A 28 -4.70 -33.03 85.42
CA ALA A 28 -5.97 -32.89 86.13
C ALA A 28 -7.11 -33.64 85.44
N VAL A 29 -7.29 -33.42 84.13
CA VAL A 29 -8.36 -34.04 83.33
C VAL A 29 -8.12 -35.54 83.14
N THR A 30 -6.85 -36.00 83.03
CA THR A 30 -6.52 -37.44 83.02
C THR A 30 -6.95 -38.13 84.32
N LYS A 31 -6.66 -37.52 85.48
CA LYS A 31 -7.10 -38.07 86.79
C LYS A 31 -8.63 -38.16 86.86
N LEU A 32 -9.33 -37.11 86.41
CA LEU A 32 -10.79 -37.09 86.34
C LEU A 32 -11.34 -38.17 85.39
N ALA A 33 -10.77 -38.33 84.19
CA ALA A 33 -11.19 -39.35 83.23
C ALA A 33 -10.95 -40.78 83.75
N ARG A 34 -9.81 -41.03 84.41
CA ARG A 34 -9.55 -42.31 85.11
C ARG A 34 -10.58 -42.57 86.20
N ALA A 35 -10.88 -41.57 87.04
CA ALA A 35 -11.90 -41.65 88.10
C ALA A 35 -13.34 -41.80 87.56
N LYS A 36 -13.61 -41.38 86.32
CA LYS A 36 -14.89 -41.54 85.62
C LYS A 36 -14.98 -42.83 84.78
N GLY A 37 -13.96 -43.70 84.83
CA GLY A 37 -14.02 -45.03 84.21
C GLY A 37 -13.70 -45.07 82.71
N PHE A 38 -13.04 -44.05 82.14
CA PHE A 38 -12.65 -44.03 80.72
C PHE A 38 -11.56 -45.07 80.34
N GLY A 39 -11.06 -45.85 81.30
CA GLY A 39 -10.09 -46.92 81.06
C GLY A 39 -8.83 -46.41 80.37
N ALA A 40 -8.35 -47.16 79.37
CA ALA A 40 -7.16 -46.81 78.58
C ALA A 40 -7.31 -45.51 77.77
N PHE A 41 -8.54 -45.04 77.50
CA PHE A 41 -8.76 -43.79 76.78
C PHE A 41 -8.59 -42.53 77.67
N ALA A 42 -8.50 -42.69 78.99
CA ALA A 42 -8.40 -41.56 79.92
C ALA A 42 -7.16 -40.67 79.69
N ASP A 43 -6.07 -41.25 79.16
CA ASP A 43 -4.83 -40.54 78.84
C ASP A 43 -4.89 -39.89 77.44
N ALA A 44 -5.70 -40.44 76.53
CA ALA A 44 -5.90 -39.89 75.19
C ALA A 44 -6.97 -38.77 75.15
N PHE A 45 -7.94 -38.80 76.07
CA PHE A 45 -9.07 -37.87 76.09
C PHE A 45 -8.67 -36.38 76.14
N PRO A 46 -7.77 -35.91 77.04
CA PRO A 46 -7.39 -34.49 77.06
C PRO A 46 -6.68 -34.07 75.77
N VAL A 47 -5.81 -34.94 75.26
CA VAL A 47 -5.07 -34.71 74.00
C VAL A 47 -6.02 -34.57 72.82
N ALA A 48 -7.06 -35.40 72.74
CA ALA A 48 -8.06 -35.34 71.68
C ALA A 48 -8.91 -34.05 71.74
N VAL A 49 -9.26 -33.59 72.95
CA VAL A 49 -10.01 -32.33 73.14
C VAL A 49 -9.15 -31.12 72.76
N ASP A 50 -7.94 -31.01 73.30
CA ASP A 50 -7.04 -29.87 73.03
C ASP A 50 -6.55 -29.86 71.57
N ALA A 51 -6.29 -31.02 70.96
CA ALA A 51 -5.99 -31.09 69.52
C ALA A 51 -7.19 -30.63 68.67
N GLY A 52 -8.43 -30.97 69.07
CA GLY A 52 -9.64 -30.45 68.45
C GLY A 52 -9.75 -28.92 68.56
N ILE A 53 -9.51 -28.37 69.75
CA ILE A 53 -9.49 -26.92 70.00
C ILE A 53 -8.44 -26.24 69.11
N ILE A 54 -7.20 -26.74 69.08
CA ILE A 54 -6.12 -26.20 68.25
C ILE A 54 -6.47 -26.29 66.76
N ALA A 55 -7.03 -27.40 66.29
CA ALA A 55 -7.44 -27.57 64.89
C ALA A 55 -8.55 -26.59 64.48
N PHE A 56 -9.59 -26.43 65.31
CA PHE A 56 -10.68 -25.49 65.03
C PHE A 56 -10.21 -24.03 65.09
N LEU A 57 -9.36 -23.66 66.04
CA LEU A 57 -8.79 -22.31 66.15
C LEU A 57 -7.81 -22.01 65.01
N ALA A 58 -6.98 -22.97 64.60
CA ALA A 58 -6.07 -22.81 63.46
C ALA A 58 -6.84 -22.67 62.13
N LEU A 59 -7.90 -23.46 61.93
CA LEU A 59 -8.76 -23.34 60.75
C LEU A 59 -9.57 -22.05 60.76
N ASP A 60 -10.09 -21.62 61.91
CA ASP A 60 -10.77 -20.33 62.07
C ASP A 60 -9.84 -19.13 61.82
N LEU A 61 -8.58 -19.20 62.26
CA LEU A 61 -7.56 -18.20 61.97
C LEU A 61 -7.17 -18.20 60.47
N LEU A 62 -7.03 -19.38 59.86
CA LEU A 62 -6.79 -19.55 58.42
C LEU A 62 -7.94 -18.97 57.59
N LEU A 63 -9.19 -19.27 57.93
CA LEU A 63 -10.35 -18.73 57.23
C LEU A 63 -10.53 -17.22 57.48
N THR A 64 -10.16 -16.72 58.66
CA THR A 64 -10.09 -15.27 58.93
C THR A 64 -9.05 -14.61 58.03
N TRP A 65 -7.85 -15.18 57.88
CA TRP A 65 -6.81 -14.68 56.96
C TRP A 65 -7.23 -14.78 55.48
N ARG A 66 -7.96 -15.84 55.11
CA ARG A 66 -8.55 -16.02 53.77
C ARG A 66 -9.85 -15.23 53.55
N ARG A 67 -10.33 -14.48 54.56
CA ARG A 67 -11.56 -13.65 54.55
C ARG A 67 -12.85 -14.43 54.23
N ILE A 68 -12.96 -15.67 54.72
CA ILE A 68 -14.16 -16.52 54.63
C ILE A 68 -14.78 -16.65 56.04
N PRO A 69 -15.85 -15.91 56.37
CA PRO A 69 -16.43 -15.94 57.72
C PRO A 69 -17.27 -17.20 57.94
N TYR A 70 -16.73 -18.19 58.66
CA TYR A 70 -17.44 -19.43 59.00
C TYR A 70 -17.61 -19.59 60.52
N PRO A 71 -18.68 -19.00 61.11
CA PRO A 71 -18.80 -18.83 62.57
C PRO A 71 -19.02 -20.12 63.36
N LEU A 72 -19.37 -21.23 62.69
CA LEU A 72 -19.57 -22.53 63.33
C LEU A 72 -18.27 -23.07 63.95
N LEU A 73 -17.11 -22.85 63.32
CA LEU A 73 -15.80 -23.24 63.90
C LEU A 73 -15.55 -22.53 65.24
N ARG A 74 -15.80 -21.21 65.29
CA ARG A 74 -15.68 -20.41 66.50
C ARG A 74 -16.61 -20.91 67.61
N GLN A 75 -17.86 -21.20 67.27
CA GLN A 75 -18.83 -21.73 68.24
C GLN A 75 -18.42 -23.11 68.77
N THR A 76 -17.91 -24.01 67.91
CA THR A 76 -17.38 -25.32 68.31
C THR A 76 -16.13 -25.18 69.19
N ALA A 77 -15.17 -24.33 68.82
CA ALA A 77 -13.96 -24.08 69.60
C ALA A 77 -14.27 -23.47 70.99
N TRP A 78 -15.19 -22.50 71.06
CA TRP A 78 -15.66 -21.94 72.32
C TRP A 78 -16.37 -23.00 73.18
N GLY A 79 -17.18 -23.87 72.59
CA GLY A 79 -17.83 -24.98 73.30
C GLY A 79 -16.83 -25.99 73.88
N LEU A 80 -15.84 -26.40 73.10
CA LEU A 80 -14.78 -27.31 73.55
C LEU A 80 -13.90 -26.69 74.64
N THR A 81 -13.56 -25.40 74.52
CA THR A 81 -12.75 -24.73 75.55
C THR A 81 -13.55 -24.49 76.83
N ALA A 82 -14.84 -24.18 76.74
CA ALA A 82 -15.74 -24.12 77.90
C ALA A 82 -15.86 -25.49 78.60
N ALA A 83 -15.96 -26.59 77.85
CA ALA A 83 -15.91 -27.94 78.40
C ALA A 83 -14.55 -28.22 79.08
N THR A 84 -13.44 -27.77 78.50
CA THR A 84 -12.08 -27.95 79.05
C THR A 84 -11.88 -27.18 80.36
N ILE A 85 -12.41 -25.94 80.45
CA ILE A 85 -12.48 -25.16 81.70
C ILE A 85 -13.32 -25.92 82.74
N ALA A 86 -14.48 -26.45 82.35
CA ALA A 86 -15.35 -27.22 83.23
C ALA A 86 -14.70 -28.51 83.75
N PHE A 87 -13.95 -29.25 82.91
CA PHE A 87 -13.21 -30.43 83.33
C PHE A 87 -12.08 -30.09 84.32
N ASN A 88 -11.37 -28.98 84.09
CA ASN A 88 -10.34 -28.48 85.02
C ASN A 88 -10.93 -28.06 86.37
N ALA A 89 -12.08 -27.37 86.36
CA ALA A 89 -12.80 -27.04 87.59
C ALA A 89 -13.28 -28.30 88.34
N VAL A 90 -13.95 -29.22 87.65
CA VAL A 90 -14.46 -30.47 88.26
C VAL A 90 -13.34 -31.37 88.79
N ALA A 91 -12.14 -31.34 88.18
CA ALA A 91 -10.98 -32.11 88.64
C ALA A 91 -10.39 -31.61 89.99
N ALA A 92 -10.71 -30.38 90.41
CA ALA A 92 -10.27 -29.79 91.68
C ALA A 92 -11.41 -29.57 92.70
N TRP A 93 -12.65 -29.88 92.33
CA TRP A 93 -13.82 -29.78 93.22
C TRP A 93 -13.68 -30.75 94.41
N PRO A 94 -13.97 -30.33 95.67
CA PRO A 94 -14.72 -29.14 96.06
C PRO A 94 -13.89 -27.92 96.49
N ASP A 95 -12.57 -27.88 96.29
CA ASP A 95 -11.75 -26.73 96.70
C ASP A 95 -11.93 -25.53 95.74
N PRO A 96 -12.47 -24.37 96.20
CA PRO A 96 -12.63 -23.20 95.35
C PRO A 96 -11.30 -22.62 94.86
N VAL A 97 -10.21 -22.80 95.60
CA VAL A 97 -8.88 -22.28 95.24
C VAL A 97 -8.28 -23.12 94.12
N GLY A 98 -8.25 -24.45 94.28
CA GLY A 98 -7.85 -25.39 93.23
C GLY A 98 -8.68 -25.26 91.95
N VAL A 99 -10.00 -25.10 92.08
CA VAL A 99 -10.91 -24.78 90.94
C VAL A 99 -10.43 -23.54 90.19
N GLY A 100 -10.10 -22.46 90.91
CA GLY A 100 -9.55 -21.24 90.31
C GLY A 100 -8.18 -21.44 89.66
N MET A 101 -7.26 -22.11 90.35
CA MET A 101 -5.89 -22.35 89.87
C MET A 101 -5.86 -23.18 88.56
N HIS A 102 -6.68 -24.23 88.47
CA HIS A 102 -6.79 -25.03 87.25
C HIS A 102 -7.63 -24.34 86.16
N GLY A 103 -8.64 -23.54 86.52
CA GLY A 103 -9.47 -22.81 85.56
C GLY A 103 -8.80 -21.59 84.89
N VAL A 104 -7.87 -20.93 85.57
CA VAL A 104 -7.23 -19.68 85.09
C VAL A 104 -6.42 -19.88 83.80
N ILE A 105 -5.65 -20.96 83.67
CA ILE A 105 -4.68 -21.08 82.56
C ILE A 105 -5.39 -21.28 81.19
N PRO A 106 -6.43 -22.13 81.08
CA PRO A 106 -7.25 -22.19 79.87
C PRO A 106 -7.95 -20.85 79.52
N ILE A 107 -8.35 -20.04 80.52
CA ILE A 107 -8.93 -18.71 80.28
C ILE A 107 -7.89 -17.76 79.67
N LEU A 108 -6.65 -17.76 80.18
CA LEU A 108 -5.55 -16.97 79.62
C LEU A 108 -5.25 -17.36 78.16
N PHE A 109 -5.32 -18.67 77.83
CA PHE A 109 -5.19 -19.16 76.46
C PHE A 109 -6.29 -18.61 75.53
N VAL A 110 -7.57 -18.64 75.94
CA VAL A 110 -8.68 -18.06 75.15
C VAL A 110 -8.44 -16.58 74.85
N ILE A 111 -8.06 -15.80 75.86
CA ILE A 111 -7.80 -14.36 75.73
C ILE A 111 -6.64 -14.10 74.74
N ALA A 112 -5.57 -14.90 74.82
CA ALA A 112 -4.42 -14.77 73.92
C ALA A 112 -4.77 -15.12 72.46
N VAL A 113 -5.58 -16.16 72.22
CA VAL A 113 -5.98 -16.54 70.86
C VAL A 113 -6.98 -15.55 70.26
N GLU A 114 -7.96 -15.05 71.02
CA GLU A 114 -8.91 -14.05 70.50
C GLU A 114 -8.18 -12.72 70.18
N ALA A 115 -7.18 -12.33 70.98
CA ALA A 115 -6.31 -11.19 70.67
C ALA A 115 -5.47 -11.41 69.40
N ALA A 116 -4.89 -12.60 69.22
CA ALA A 116 -4.16 -12.97 68.00
C ALA A 116 -5.07 -12.97 66.76
N ARG A 117 -6.29 -13.50 66.89
CA ARG A 117 -7.32 -13.46 65.84
C ARG A 117 -7.70 -12.03 65.47
N HIS A 118 -7.96 -11.17 66.45
CA HIS A 118 -8.30 -9.77 66.23
C HIS A 118 -7.18 -9.03 65.49
N ALA A 119 -5.92 -9.28 65.86
CA ALA A 119 -4.76 -8.73 65.16
C ALA A 119 -4.66 -9.23 63.70
N VAL A 120 -4.83 -10.54 63.45
CA VAL A 120 -4.77 -11.12 62.10
C VAL A 120 -5.92 -10.62 61.21
N GLY A 121 -7.14 -10.52 61.73
CA GLY A 121 -8.27 -9.94 61.01
C GLY A 121 -8.01 -8.49 60.61
N ARG A 122 -7.59 -7.65 61.58
CA ARG A 122 -7.23 -6.25 61.32
C ARG A 122 -6.08 -6.10 60.30
N ILE A 123 -5.10 -7.00 60.32
CA ILE A 123 -4.02 -7.01 59.31
C ILE A 123 -4.58 -7.39 57.92
N ALA A 124 -5.43 -8.43 57.84
CA ALA A 124 -6.04 -8.86 56.58
C ALA A 124 -6.94 -7.76 55.95
N ASP A 125 -7.64 -6.96 56.77
CA ASP A 125 -8.43 -5.82 56.32
C ASP A 125 -7.55 -4.65 55.81
N ILE A 126 -6.43 -4.38 56.48
CA ILE A 126 -5.48 -3.31 56.09
C ILE A 126 -4.75 -3.67 54.79
N THR A 127 -4.23 -4.90 54.67
CA THR A 127 -3.53 -5.38 53.46
C THR A 127 -4.45 -5.50 52.24
N ALA A 128 -5.77 -5.44 52.42
CA ALA A 128 -6.77 -5.54 51.36
C ALA A 128 -7.13 -4.22 50.65
N ASP A 129 -6.57 -3.08 51.07
CA ASP A 129 -6.85 -1.74 50.49
C ASP A 129 -8.35 -1.34 50.46
N LYS A 130 -9.16 -1.96 51.33
CA LYS A 130 -10.60 -1.68 51.49
C LYS A 130 -10.97 -1.14 52.87
N HIS A 131 -9.98 -0.69 53.64
CA HIS A 131 -10.23 -0.08 54.94
C HIS A 131 -10.81 1.34 54.78
N ILE A 132 -12.13 1.45 54.87
CA ILE A 132 -12.80 2.73 55.06
C ILE A 132 -12.65 3.14 56.53
N GLU A 133 -11.84 4.16 56.77
CA GLU A 133 -11.62 4.75 58.10
C GLU A 133 -12.96 5.20 58.68
N SER A 134 -13.44 4.53 59.71
CA SER A 134 -14.72 4.88 60.34
C SER A 134 -14.57 6.13 61.21
N PRO A 135 -15.59 7.03 61.25
CA PRO A 135 -15.55 8.22 62.09
C PRO A 135 -15.29 7.88 63.57
N PRO A 136 -14.46 8.66 64.30
CA PRO A 136 -14.10 8.36 65.67
C PRO A 136 -15.31 8.18 66.61
N LEU A 137 -15.28 7.14 67.43
CA LEU A 137 -16.31 6.83 68.45
C LEU A 137 -16.58 8.00 69.41
N SER A 138 -15.56 8.79 69.75
CA SER A 138 -15.70 10.02 70.53
C SER A 138 -16.59 11.06 69.85
N ARG A 139 -16.55 11.16 68.52
CA ARG A 139 -17.42 12.08 67.75
C ARG A 139 -18.84 11.54 67.60
N TRP A 140 -19.01 10.22 67.51
CA TRP A 140 -20.33 9.59 67.59
C TRP A 140 -21.05 9.91 68.91
N PHE A 141 -20.32 9.92 70.03
CA PHE A 141 -20.87 10.32 71.33
C PHE A 141 -21.14 11.83 71.41
N LEU A 142 -20.18 12.67 71.02
CA LEU A 142 -20.28 14.14 71.16
C LEU A 142 -21.22 14.80 70.13
N ASN A 143 -21.42 14.20 68.95
CA ASN A 143 -22.25 14.77 67.88
C ASN A 143 -22.74 13.66 66.92
N PRO A 144 -23.69 12.80 67.33
CA PRO A 144 -24.14 11.66 66.52
C PRO A 144 -24.74 12.09 65.18
N PHE A 145 -25.59 13.12 65.17
CA PHE A 145 -26.31 13.55 63.96
C PHE A 145 -25.40 14.04 62.84
N ASN A 146 -24.43 14.93 63.13
CA ASN A 146 -23.49 15.38 62.09
C ASN A 146 -22.51 14.26 61.71
N THR A 147 -22.14 13.38 62.65
CA THR A 147 -21.29 12.21 62.36
C THR A 147 -21.97 11.22 61.43
N PHE A 148 -23.28 10.98 61.59
CA PHE A 148 -24.09 10.18 60.65
C PHE A 148 -24.16 10.83 59.26
N VAL A 149 -24.30 12.15 59.15
CA VAL A 149 -24.27 12.84 57.84
C VAL A 149 -22.92 12.68 57.14
N ILE A 150 -21.82 12.87 57.87
CA ILE A 150 -20.45 12.68 57.35
C ILE A 150 -20.24 11.22 56.94
N TRP A 151 -20.60 10.26 57.79
CA TRP A 151 -20.53 8.83 57.51
C TRP A 151 -21.35 8.41 56.28
N ARG A 152 -22.57 8.93 56.15
CA ARG A 152 -23.43 8.66 54.98
C ARG A 152 -22.83 9.23 53.71
N ARG A 153 -22.24 10.44 53.76
CA ARG A 153 -21.50 11.03 52.61
C ARG A 153 -20.29 10.19 52.25
N GLN A 154 -19.43 9.89 53.23
CA GLN A 154 -18.27 9.01 53.10
C GLN A 154 -18.62 7.69 52.41
N ARG A 155 -19.73 7.06 52.82
CA ARG A 155 -20.12 5.74 52.31
C ARG A 155 -20.86 5.78 50.96
N LEU A 156 -21.47 6.91 50.58
CA LEU A 156 -22.07 7.09 49.25
C LEU A 156 -21.04 7.48 48.18
N TRP A 157 -20.00 8.22 48.59
CA TRP A 157 -18.89 8.65 47.74
C TRP A 157 -17.70 7.66 47.73
N ASP A 158 -17.83 6.53 48.43
CA ASP A 158 -16.81 5.50 48.72
C ASP A 158 -15.42 6.03 49.17
N ILE A 159 -15.41 7.17 49.87
CA ILE A 159 -14.17 7.84 50.29
C ILE A 159 -13.55 7.08 51.47
N ARG A 160 -12.37 6.49 51.22
CA ARG A 160 -11.71 5.60 52.19
C ARG A 160 -11.21 6.32 53.44
N SER A 161 -10.67 7.53 53.32
CA SER A 161 -10.20 8.28 54.50
C SER A 161 -11.28 9.18 55.10
N TYR A 162 -11.40 9.14 56.42
CA TYR A 162 -12.29 10.03 57.18
C TYR A 162 -11.81 11.48 57.14
N ALA A 163 -10.50 11.71 57.10
CA ALA A 163 -9.92 13.05 57.02
C ALA A 163 -10.32 13.75 55.71
N ALA A 164 -10.24 13.04 54.57
CA ALA A 164 -10.61 13.57 53.27
C ALA A 164 -12.06 14.08 53.23
N VAL A 165 -13.03 13.34 53.80
CA VAL A 165 -14.44 13.78 53.85
C VAL A 165 -14.63 15.02 54.74
N ILE A 166 -13.88 15.12 55.85
CA ILE A 166 -13.91 16.30 56.72
C ILE A 166 -13.37 17.54 56.00
N ASP A 167 -12.34 17.40 55.17
CA ASP A 167 -11.76 18.51 54.44
C ASP A 167 -12.56 18.91 53.18
N LEU A 168 -13.19 17.96 52.48
CA LEU A 168 -14.23 18.27 51.48
C LEU A 168 -15.40 19.03 52.12
N GLU A 169 -15.90 18.59 53.29
CA GLU A 169 -16.91 19.35 54.04
C GLU A 169 -16.40 20.73 54.50
N ARG A 170 -15.11 20.87 54.81
CA ARG A 170 -14.48 22.14 55.21
C ARG A 170 -14.45 23.11 54.02
N GLN A 171 -13.94 22.67 52.87
CA GLN A 171 -13.93 23.42 51.62
C GLN A 171 -15.35 23.87 51.25
N ALA A 172 -16.31 22.94 51.21
CA ALA A 172 -17.71 23.23 50.92
C ALA A 172 -18.33 24.27 51.89
N ARG A 173 -17.93 24.23 53.17
CA ARG A 173 -18.37 25.19 54.19
C ARG A 173 -17.70 26.56 54.02
N ILE A 174 -16.43 26.61 53.62
CA ILE A 174 -15.69 27.84 53.30
C ILE A 174 -16.26 28.52 52.05
N TYR A 175 -16.49 27.77 50.96
CA TYR A 175 -17.05 28.30 49.71
C TYR A 175 -18.46 28.90 49.93
N ARG A 176 -19.33 28.20 50.67
CA ARG A 176 -20.63 28.74 51.10
C ARG A 176 -20.50 30.00 51.97
N ALA A 177 -19.43 30.15 52.75
CA ALA A 177 -19.17 31.36 53.54
C ALA A 177 -18.65 32.52 52.66
N GLN A 178 -17.81 32.24 51.66
CA GLN A 178 -17.36 33.22 50.66
C GLN A 178 -18.54 33.77 49.84
N LEU A 179 -19.42 32.90 49.31
CA LEU A 179 -20.64 33.32 48.60
C LEU A 179 -21.58 34.15 49.48
N ARG A 180 -21.70 33.82 50.78
CA ARG A 180 -22.45 34.63 51.76
C ARG A 180 -21.81 35.99 52.02
N LYS A 181 -20.46 36.08 52.01
CA LYS A 181 -19.72 37.35 52.16
C LYS A 181 -19.91 38.24 50.93
N GLN A 182 -19.85 37.67 49.73
CA GLN A 182 -20.01 38.40 48.46
C GLN A 182 -21.47 38.87 48.24
N HIS A 183 -22.44 37.95 48.37
CA HIS A 183 -23.82 38.18 47.95
C HIS A 183 -24.82 38.46 49.09
N GLY A 184 -24.37 38.36 50.34
CA GLY A 184 -25.16 38.63 51.55
C GLY A 184 -26.28 37.61 51.82
N ARG A 185 -27.31 38.02 52.56
CA ARG A 185 -28.37 37.13 53.07
C ARG A 185 -29.12 36.34 51.99
N ARG A 186 -29.26 36.88 50.77
CA ARG A 186 -29.97 36.25 49.64
C ARG A 186 -29.04 35.56 48.62
N TRP A 187 -27.82 35.19 49.02
CA TRP A 187 -26.79 34.64 48.13
C TRP A 187 -27.24 33.55 47.13
N ARG A 188 -28.09 32.59 47.54
CA ARG A 188 -28.65 31.55 46.64
C ARG A 188 -29.46 32.08 45.44
N ARG A 189 -29.87 33.35 45.44
CA ARG A 189 -30.58 34.03 44.33
C ARG A 189 -29.75 35.13 43.66
N LYS A 190 -28.44 35.16 43.92
CA LYS A 190 -27.50 36.20 43.47
C LYS A 190 -26.17 35.65 42.94
N ALA A 191 -25.75 34.46 43.39
CA ALA A 191 -24.66 33.72 42.79
C ALA A 191 -24.93 33.42 41.31
N SER A 192 -23.88 33.36 40.49
CA SER A 192 -23.98 32.94 39.09
C SER A 192 -24.35 31.46 38.96
N ALA A 193 -24.69 31.01 37.75
CA ALA A 193 -24.99 29.60 37.47
C ALA A 193 -23.79 28.71 37.83
N ASP A 194 -22.60 29.09 37.37
CA ASP A 194 -21.31 28.46 37.64
C ASP A 194 -20.98 28.41 39.16
N GLN A 195 -21.23 29.49 39.91
CA GLN A 195 -21.09 29.48 41.38
C GLN A 195 -22.09 28.54 42.10
N LEU A 196 -23.19 28.16 41.45
CA LEU A 196 -24.13 27.16 41.94
C LEU A 196 -23.77 25.75 41.44
N LEU A 197 -23.23 25.61 40.23
CA LEU A 197 -22.70 24.35 39.66
C LEU A 197 -21.56 23.80 40.53
N VAL A 198 -20.61 24.65 40.95
CA VAL A 198 -19.54 24.27 41.90
C VAL A 198 -20.12 23.68 43.19
N LEU A 199 -21.27 24.20 43.67
CA LEU A 199 -21.92 23.68 44.87
C LEU A 199 -22.66 22.35 44.67
N ASP A 200 -23.02 22.00 43.44
CA ASP A 200 -23.69 20.76 43.06
C ASP A 200 -22.66 19.64 42.85
N LEU A 201 -21.58 19.91 42.11
CA LEU A 201 -20.43 19.00 41.98
C LEU A 201 -19.84 18.62 43.36
N VAL A 202 -19.73 19.60 44.27
CA VAL A 202 -19.31 19.40 45.67
C VAL A 202 -20.40 18.77 46.55
N ALA A 203 -21.66 18.73 46.09
CA ALA A 203 -22.72 17.94 46.72
C ALA A 203 -22.68 16.45 46.31
N ASP A 204 -22.06 16.14 45.16
CA ASP A 204 -21.80 14.78 44.64
C ASP A 204 -20.43 14.20 45.04
N GLY A 205 -19.54 15.01 45.63
CA GLY A 205 -18.32 14.53 46.31
C GLY A 205 -17.00 15.09 45.75
N MET A 206 -17.06 15.91 44.71
CA MET A 206 -15.90 16.61 44.13
C MET A 206 -15.28 17.60 45.13
N SER A 207 -13.98 17.89 44.99
CA SER A 207 -13.34 18.98 45.73
C SER A 207 -13.77 20.36 45.20
N VAL A 208 -13.67 21.41 46.01
CA VAL A 208 -14.12 22.76 45.59
C VAL A 208 -13.23 23.31 44.48
N GLU A 209 -11.93 23.02 44.54
CA GLU A 209 -10.92 23.46 43.60
C GLU A 209 -11.12 22.76 42.24
N GLU A 210 -11.25 21.43 42.24
CA GLU A 210 -11.57 20.63 41.05
C GLU A 210 -12.91 21.02 40.41
N ALA A 211 -13.93 21.31 41.22
CA ALA A 211 -15.23 21.77 40.73
C ALA A 211 -15.20 23.19 40.11
N ILE A 212 -14.24 24.02 40.49
CA ILE A 212 -13.98 25.33 39.87
C ILE A 212 -13.17 25.16 38.57
N ASP A 213 -12.18 24.27 38.57
CA ASP A 213 -11.30 24.03 37.42
C ASP A 213 -12.00 23.25 36.29
N LEU A 214 -12.94 22.34 36.61
CA LEU A 214 -13.64 21.49 35.64
C LEU A 214 -14.22 22.25 34.43
N PRO A 215 -15.08 23.29 34.58
CA PRO A 215 -15.60 24.03 33.43
C PRO A 215 -14.49 24.70 32.60
N TYR A 216 -13.44 25.23 33.24
CA TYR A 216 -12.30 25.82 32.53
C TYR A 216 -11.50 24.76 31.73
N GLN A 217 -11.34 23.55 32.27
CA GLN A 217 -10.72 22.43 31.56
C GLN A 217 -11.60 21.94 30.39
N GLU A 218 -12.92 22.02 30.50
CA GLU A 218 -13.84 21.69 29.40
C GLU A 218 -13.85 22.76 28.30
N GLU A 219 -13.91 24.06 28.65
CA GLU A 219 -13.74 25.17 27.71
C GLU A 219 -12.39 25.08 26.98
N LYS A 220 -11.30 24.82 27.72
CA LYS A 220 -9.96 24.62 27.15
C LYS A 220 -9.92 23.43 26.18
N ARG A 221 -10.52 22.29 26.55
CA ARG A 221 -10.61 21.10 25.69
C ARG A 221 -11.46 21.36 24.44
N GLN A 222 -12.53 22.15 24.55
CA GLN A 222 -13.35 22.58 23.41
C GLN A 222 -12.55 23.51 22.48
N ALA A 223 -11.88 24.52 23.03
CA ALA A 223 -11.03 25.44 22.26
C ALA A 223 -9.86 24.72 21.56
N GLU A 224 -9.22 23.74 22.21
CA GLU A 224 -8.20 22.88 21.60
C GLU A 224 -8.77 22.01 20.47
N ALA A 225 -9.97 21.44 20.65
CA ALA A 225 -10.64 20.66 19.62
C ALA A 225 -11.10 21.53 18.43
N GLU A 226 -11.54 22.76 18.66
CA GLU A 226 -11.89 23.72 17.61
C GLU A 226 -10.64 24.22 16.87
N ALA A 227 -9.57 24.58 17.58
CA ALA A 227 -8.29 24.94 16.97
C ALA A 227 -7.75 23.81 16.10
N LYS A 228 -7.85 22.54 16.56
CA LYS A 228 -7.49 21.36 15.77
C LYS A 228 -8.36 21.19 14.53
N ARG A 229 -9.69 21.36 14.65
CA ARG A 229 -10.62 21.35 13.48
C ARG A 229 -10.31 22.46 12.48
N GLN A 230 -10.00 23.66 12.95
CA GLN A 230 -9.61 24.79 12.08
C GLN A 230 -8.26 24.54 11.39
N ALA A 231 -7.28 23.96 12.09
CA ALA A 231 -6.00 23.56 11.48
C ALA A 231 -6.18 22.45 10.43
N GLU A 232 -6.99 21.43 10.71
CA GLU A 232 -7.33 20.38 9.73
C GLU A 232 -8.11 20.92 8.53
N ALA A 233 -8.99 21.91 8.74
CA ALA A 233 -9.72 22.56 7.65
C ALA A 233 -8.79 23.42 6.76
N LYS A 234 -7.86 24.16 7.37
CA LYS A 234 -6.83 24.94 6.64
C LYS A 234 -5.91 24.02 5.84
N ALA A 235 -5.34 22.99 6.46
CA ALA A 235 -4.48 22.03 5.79
C ALA A 235 -5.18 21.29 4.63
N LYS A 236 -6.50 21.03 4.74
CA LYS A 236 -7.30 20.49 3.64
C LYS A 236 -7.51 21.50 2.51
N ALA A 237 -7.80 22.77 2.83
CA ALA A 237 -7.96 23.83 1.83
C ALA A 237 -6.63 24.16 1.11
N GLU A 238 -5.51 24.14 1.84
CA GLU A 238 -4.15 24.28 1.31
C GLU A 238 -3.81 23.11 0.38
N ALA A 239 -4.03 21.86 0.81
CA ALA A 239 -3.83 20.67 -0.04
C ALA A 239 -4.77 20.64 -1.26
N GLU A 240 -6.00 21.14 -1.15
CA GLU A 240 -6.92 21.27 -2.30
C GLU A 240 -6.47 22.36 -3.28
N ALA A 241 -5.89 23.46 -2.78
CA ALA A 241 -5.31 24.51 -3.62
C ALA A 241 -4.03 24.02 -4.33
N GLU A 242 -3.14 23.30 -3.63
CA GLU A 242 -1.98 22.64 -4.22
C GLU A 242 -2.38 21.60 -5.27
N ALA A 243 -3.42 20.79 -4.99
CA ALA A 243 -3.93 19.80 -5.94
C ALA A 243 -4.54 20.45 -7.20
N LYS A 244 -5.24 21.57 -7.06
CA LYS A 244 -5.75 22.37 -8.19
C LYS A 244 -4.61 22.96 -9.00
N HIS A 245 -3.63 23.59 -8.36
CA HIS A 245 -2.48 24.16 -9.06
C HIS A 245 -1.64 23.10 -9.76
N ALA A 246 -1.46 21.92 -9.16
CA ALA A 246 -0.82 20.77 -9.79
C ALA A 246 -1.64 20.18 -10.96
N ALA A 247 -2.97 20.34 -10.98
CA ALA A 247 -3.80 20.01 -12.13
C ALA A 247 -3.66 21.05 -13.24
N GLU A 248 -3.74 22.35 -12.94
CA GLU A 248 -3.51 23.45 -13.88
C GLU A 248 -2.16 23.32 -14.59
N LEU A 249 -1.09 23.02 -13.84
CA LEU A 249 0.25 22.80 -14.41
C LEU A 249 0.30 21.58 -15.35
N ARG A 250 -0.44 20.50 -15.04
CA ARG A 250 -0.54 19.31 -15.91
C ARG A 250 -1.34 19.58 -17.17
N ASP A 251 -2.41 20.37 -17.07
CA ASP A 251 -3.22 20.76 -18.23
C ASP A 251 -2.43 21.71 -19.15
N VAL A 252 -1.65 22.63 -18.58
CA VAL A 252 -0.70 23.49 -19.33
C VAL A 252 0.41 22.66 -19.98
N GLU A 253 0.98 21.66 -19.29
CA GLU A 253 1.94 20.72 -19.90
C GLU A 253 1.30 19.89 -21.03
N ALA A 254 0.05 19.45 -20.86
CA ALA A 254 -0.66 18.67 -21.87
C ALA A 254 -1.02 19.53 -23.10
N GLU A 255 -1.38 20.80 -22.90
CA GLU A 255 -1.51 21.76 -24.01
C GLU A 255 -0.17 22.03 -24.69
N ALA A 256 0.92 22.22 -23.93
CA ALA A 256 2.25 22.43 -24.50
C ALA A 256 2.71 21.23 -25.35
N LYS A 257 2.51 20.01 -24.86
CA LYS A 257 2.76 18.76 -25.61
C LYS A 257 1.89 18.68 -26.87
N ARG A 258 0.58 18.93 -26.78
CA ARG A 258 -0.32 18.96 -27.95
C ARG A 258 0.03 20.04 -28.97
N ARG A 259 0.61 21.16 -28.55
CA ARG A 259 1.12 22.21 -29.46
C ARG A 259 2.43 21.78 -30.13
N ALA A 260 3.32 21.10 -29.41
CA ALA A 260 4.54 20.50 -29.97
C ALA A 260 4.20 19.38 -30.98
N GLU A 261 3.34 18.43 -30.62
CA GLU A 261 2.85 17.35 -31.50
C GLU A 261 2.22 17.90 -32.79
N ARG A 262 1.48 19.01 -32.71
CA ARG A 262 0.94 19.71 -33.90
C ARG A 262 2.02 20.38 -34.72
N ALA A 263 2.98 21.08 -34.11
CA ALA A 263 4.09 21.69 -34.83
C ALA A 263 4.99 20.64 -35.52
N GLU A 264 5.21 19.49 -34.88
CA GLU A 264 5.91 18.35 -35.49
C GLU A 264 5.11 17.72 -36.64
N ALA A 265 3.78 17.59 -36.50
CA ALA A 265 2.91 17.11 -37.58
C ALA A 265 2.86 18.09 -38.77
N GLU A 266 2.75 19.40 -38.52
CA GLU A 266 2.78 20.46 -39.54
C GLU A 266 4.15 20.52 -40.23
N ALA A 267 5.25 20.36 -39.49
CA ALA A 267 6.60 20.25 -40.06
C ALA A 267 6.78 18.99 -40.90
N ALA A 268 6.28 17.83 -40.44
CA ALA A 268 6.31 16.59 -41.20
C ALA A 268 5.42 16.65 -42.46
N GLU A 269 4.28 17.34 -42.41
CA GLU A 269 3.44 17.59 -43.60
C GLU A 269 4.12 18.54 -44.59
N ALA A 270 4.84 19.57 -44.11
CA ALA A 270 5.65 20.46 -44.95
C ALA A 270 6.85 19.73 -45.58
N GLU A 271 7.51 18.83 -44.84
CA GLU A 271 8.59 17.99 -45.39
C GLU A 271 8.03 16.97 -46.39
N ALA A 272 6.87 16.37 -46.12
CA ALA A 272 6.20 15.48 -47.06
C ALA A 272 5.79 16.20 -48.35
N LYS A 273 5.28 17.45 -48.27
CA LYS A 273 4.95 18.29 -49.42
C LYS A 273 6.18 18.64 -50.25
N SER A 274 7.24 19.16 -49.63
CA SER A 274 8.48 19.50 -50.35
C SER A 274 9.17 18.27 -50.97
N ARG A 275 9.18 17.12 -50.28
CA ARG A 275 9.63 15.84 -50.86
C ARG A 275 8.75 15.40 -52.05
N ALA A 276 7.43 15.61 -51.97
CA ALA A 276 6.51 15.29 -53.07
C ALA A 276 6.64 16.25 -54.27
N GLU A 277 6.91 17.53 -54.03
CA GLU A 277 7.20 18.53 -55.07
C GLU A 277 8.51 18.20 -55.80
N VAL A 278 9.59 17.90 -55.06
CA VAL A 278 10.87 17.44 -55.64
C VAL A 278 10.70 16.13 -56.42
N ALA A 279 9.90 15.18 -55.91
CA ALA A 279 9.59 13.94 -56.64
C ALA A 279 8.76 14.19 -57.91
N ALA A 280 7.82 15.14 -57.88
CA ALA A 280 7.03 15.53 -59.04
C ALA A 280 7.86 16.29 -60.09
N GLU A 281 8.83 17.10 -59.67
CA GLU A 281 9.79 17.75 -60.57
C GLU A 281 10.74 16.73 -61.20
N ALA A 282 11.30 15.80 -60.42
CA ALA A 282 12.11 14.69 -60.93
C ALA A 282 11.34 13.83 -61.95
N ALA A 283 10.07 13.50 -61.66
CA ALA A 283 9.21 12.76 -62.60
C ALA A 283 8.92 13.55 -63.89
N ARG A 284 8.76 14.88 -63.82
CA ARG A 284 8.64 15.73 -65.02
C ARG A 284 9.91 15.73 -65.86
N LEU A 285 11.08 15.82 -65.22
CA LEU A 285 12.38 15.76 -65.90
C LEU A 285 12.61 14.39 -66.55
N GLU A 286 12.17 13.29 -65.93
CA GLU A 286 12.23 11.95 -66.51
C GLU A 286 11.30 11.81 -67.74
N VAL A 287 10.10 12.39 -67.68
CA VAL A 287 9.16 12.45 -68.83
C VAL A 287 9.72 13.31 -69.96
N GLU A 288 10.37 14.44 -69.66
CA GLU A 288 11.07 15.25 -70.67
C GLU A 288 12.28 14.52 -71.27
N ALA A 289 13.06 13.78 -70.48
CA ALA A 289 14.18 12.99 -70.98
C ALA A 289 13.68 11.93 -71.98
N LYS A 290 12.68 11.13 -71.59
CA LYS A 290 12.04 10.12 -72.46
C LYS A 290 11.41 10.73 -73.71
N ARG A 291 10.87 11.95 -73.61
CA ARG A 291 10.37 12.69 -74.76
C ARG A 291 11.49 13.12 -75.71
N ARG A 292 12.62 13.60 -75.21
CA ARG A 292 13.80 13.95 -76.02
C ARG A 292 14.43 12.72 -76.69
N GLU A 293 14.44 11.57 -76.01
CA GLU A 293 14.83 10.28 -76.59
C GLU A 293 13.88 9.86 -77.73
N ALA A 294 12.56 10.01 -77.54
CA ALA A 294 11.57 9.73 -78.59
C ALA A 294 11.68 10.70 -79.78
N GLU A 295 11.90 11.99 -79.54
CA GLU A 295 12.13 13.00 -80.59
C GLU A 295 13.47 12.80 -81.32
N ALA A 296 14.50 12.25 -80.66
CA ALA A 296 15.73 11.83 -81.31
C ALA A 296 15.54 10.56 -82.16
N ALA A 297 14.82 9.56 -81.64
CA ALA A 297 14.48 8.34 -82.39
C ALA A 297 13.63 8.66 -83.63
N ALA A 298 12.67 9.59 -83.53
CA ALA A 298 11.88 10.07 -84.66
C ALA A 298 12.75 10.63 -85.78
N ARG A 299 13.74 11.49 -85.47
CA ARG A 299 14.66 12.04 -86.48
C ARG A 299 15.53 10.99 -87.15
N VAL A 300 15.93 9.93 -86.42
CA VAL A 300 16.67 8.80 -87.01
C VAL A 300 15.78 8.03 -88.00
N VAL A 301 14.50 7.82 -87.66
CA VAL A 301 13.53 7.19 -88.56
C VAL A 301 13.23 8.08 -89.78
N GLU A 302 13.07 9.39 -89.60
CA GLU A 302 12.88 10.35 -90.71
C GLU A 302 14.09 10.32 -91.67
N ALA A 303 15.32 10.42 -91.15
CA ALA A 303 16.54 10.32 -91.95
C ALA A 303 16.68 8.96 -92.67
N GLU A 304 16.26 7.86 -92.04
CA GLU A 304 16.16 6.55 -92.71
C GLU A 304 15.12 6.55 -93.84
N THR A 305 13.99 7.25 -93.70
CA THR A 305 12.98 7.34 -94.77
C THR A 305 13.43 8.22 -95.93
N GLU A 306 14.11 9.33 -95.68
CA GLU A 306 14.70 10.19 -96.72
C GLU A 306 15.79 9.42 -97.51
N ALA A 307 16.69 8.72 -96.81
CA ALA A 307 17.72 7.90 -97.46
C ALA A 307 17.11 6.77 -98.33
N LYS A 308 15.99 6.17 -97.91
CA LYS A 308 15.26 5.16 -98.69
C LYS A 308 14.57 5.77 -99.91
N LEU A 309 14.02 6.98 -99.79
CA LEU A 309 13.44 7.73 -100.92
C LEU A 309 14.52 8.14 -101.95
N GLU A 310 15.69 8.59 -101.51
CA GLU A 310 16.82 8.87 -102.41
C GLU A 310 17.31 7.60 -103.15
N ALA A 311 17.40 6.47 -102.45
CA ALA A 311 17.79 5.20 -103.07
C ALA A 311 16.80 4.76 -104.17
N ILE A 312 15.50 4.98 -103.96
CA ILE A 312 14.44 4.75 -104.96
C ILE A 312 14.60 5.72 -106.14
N ALA A 313 14.86 7.01 -105.87
CA ALA A 313 15.06 8.03 -106.90
C ALA A 313 16.30 7.75 -107.78
N ARG A 314 17.41 7.26 -107.21
CA ARG A 314 18.60 6.83 -107.97
C ARG A 314 18.29 5.63 -108.88
N ARG A 315 17.70 4.56 -108.34
CA ARG A 315 17.29 3.37 -109.13
C ARG A 315 16.36 3.71 -110.28
N ARG A 316 15.51 4.71 -110.12
CA ARG A 316 14.61 5.21 -111.17
C ARG A 316 15.37 5.92 -112.29
N ARG A 317 16.29 6.84 -111.97
CA ARG A 317 17.13 7.54 -112.96
C ARG A 317 18.03 6.58 -113.75
N GLU A 318 18.56 5.56 -113.09
CA GLU A 318 19.34 4.49 -113.75
C GLU A 318 18.49 3.68 -114.75
N ALA A 319 17.24 3.36 -114.39
CA ALA A 319 16.31 2.66 -115.28
C ALA A 319 15.85 3.53 -116.46
N GLU A 320 15.63 4.83 -116.23
CA GLU A 320 15.28 5.81 -117.27
C GLU A 320 16.45 6.01 -118.27
N ALA A 321 17.70 6.04 -117.80
CA ALA A 321 18.89 6.07 -118.66
C ALA A 321 19.10 4.79 -119.48
N GLU A 322 18.87 3.61 -118.90
CA GLU A 322 18.88 2.33 -119.63
C GLU A 322 17.81 2.28 -120.73
N ALA A 323 16.62 2.82 -120.44
CA ALA A 323 15.52 2.89 -121.40
C ALA A 323 15.87 3.80 -122.59
N GLU A 324 16.45 4.98 -122.34
CA GLU A 324 16.83 5.91 -123.40
C GLU A 324 17.93 5.34 -124.32
N LEU A 325 18.91 4.63 -123.75
CA LEU A 325 19.94 3.92 -124.53
C LEU A 325 19.33 2.87 -125.47
N LYS A 326 18.44 2.02 -124.95
CA LYS A 326 17.73 1.00 -125.74
C LYS A 326 16.84 1.64 -126.81
N GLN A 327 16.22 2.78 -126.52
CA GLN A 327 15.40 3.53 -127.47
C GLN A 327 16.25 4.16 -128.59
N ARG A 328 17.46 4.63 -128.29
CA ARG A 328 18.43 5.12 -129.30
C ARG A 328 18.95 4.00 -130.20
N GLU A 329 19.24 2.81 -129.66
CA GLU A 329 19.59 1.63 -130.48
C GLU A 329 18.45 1.21 -131.43
N GLN A 330 17.21 1.18 -130.91
CA GLN A 330 16.02 0.88 -131.72
C GLN A 330 15.80 1.93 -132.82
N GLN A 331 15.98 3.23 -132.52
CA GLN A 331 15.92 4.29 -133.54
C GLN A 331 17.04 4.18 -134.58
N GLY A 332 18.24 3.73 -134.19
CA GLY A 332 19.33 3.43 -135.12
C GLY A 332 18.93 2.34 -136.13
N ARG A 333 18.50 1.18 -135.63
CA ARG A 333 18.03 0.06 -136.47
C ARG A 333 16.80 0.44 -137.30
N ALA A 334 15.88 1.23 -136.75
CA ALA A 334 14.70 1.72 -137.47
C ALA A 334 15.10 2.62 -138.65
N ARG A 335 16.07 3.54 -138.47
CA ARG A 335 16.58 4.39 -139.57
C ARG A 335 17.39 3.61 -140.61
N GLU A 336 18.08 2.55 -140.20
CA GLU A 336 18.80 1.68 -141.14
C GLU A 336 17.83 0.85 -141.98
N MET A 337 16.79 0.29 -141.35
CA MET A 337 15.63 -0.31 -142.03
C MET A 337 14.91 0.70 -142.91
N GLU A 338 14.71 1.94 -142.47
CA GLU A 338 14.08 3.02 -143.25
C GLU A 338 14.93 3.41 -144.47
N ARG A 339 16.27 3.38 -144.38
CA ARG A 339 17.16 3.60 -145.54
C ARG A 339 17.12 2.43 -146.52
N GLN A 340 17.08 1.18 -146.04
CA GLN A 340 16.88 0.02 -146.91
C GLN A 340 15.49 0.05 -147.56
N GLN A 341 14.44 0.39 -146.80
CA GLN A 341 13.08 0.58 -147.31
C GLN A 341 12.99 1.75 -148.27
N LYS A 342 13.73 2.86 -148.08
CA LYS A 342 13.77 3.98 -149.03
C LYS A 342 14.59 3.68 -150.28
N PHE A 343 15.59 2.81 -150.20
CA PHE A 343 16.26 2.29 -151.40
C PHE A 343 15.38 1.28 -152.15
N ALA A 344 14.62 0.46 -151.43
CA ALA A 344 13.60 -0.43 -152.00
C ALA A 344 12.37 0.35 -152.53
N GLN A 345 12.01 1.48 -151.93
CA GLN A 345 10.99 2.40 -152.43
C GLN A 345 11.52 3.17 -153.63
N ALA A 346 12.77 3.65 -153.66
CA ALA A 346 13.34 4.23 -154.89
C ALA A 346 13.41 3.20 -156.03
N ALA A 347 13.72 1.93 -155.73
CA ALA A 347 13.67 0.84 -156.70
C ALA A 347 12.23 0.50 -157.11
N ALA A 348 11.26 0.52 -156.19
CA ALA A 348 9.85 0.25 -156.45
C ALA A 348 9.09 1.43 -157.05
N GLU A 349 9.53 2.67 -156.84
CA GLU A 349 9.06 3.91 -157.48
C GLU A 349 9.67 4.01 -158.88
N ALA A 350 10.92 3.58 -159.09
CA ALA A 350 11.42 3.29 -160.43
C ALA A 350 10.68 2.10 -161.08
N GLU A 351 10.18 1.13 -160.30
CA GLU A 351 9.26 0.09 -160.78
C GLU A 351 7.81 0.60 -160.91
N GLU A 352 7.40 1.71 -160.29
CA GLU A 352 6.07 2.33 -160.46
C GLU A 352 6.04 3.31 -161.62
N VAL A 353 7.09 4.11 -161.82
CA VAL A 353 7.35 4.82 -163.07
C VAL A 353 7.40 3.78 -164.20
N ARG A 354 8.17 2.70 -164.07
CA ARG A 354 8.15 1.61 -165.06
C ARG A 354 6.85 0.83 -165.11
N ARG A 355 6.02 0.76 -164.07
CA ARG A 355 4.64 0.19 -164.13
C ARG A 355 3.59 1.21 -164.52
N GLN A 356 3.95 2.46 -164.79
CA GLN A 356 3.10 3.47 -165.43
C GLN A 356 3.49 3.63 -166.91
N GLU A 357 4.79 3.69 -167.21
CA GLU A 357 5.36 3.60 -168.57
C GLU A 357 5.10 2.23 -169.22
N LEU A 358 5.34 1.13 -168.50
CA LEU A 358 4.88 -0.23 -168.84
C LEU A 358 3.57 -0.57 -168.11
N ALA A 359 2.83 0.44 -167.67
CA ALA A 359 1.40 0.50 -168.00
C ALA A 359 1.17 1.31 -169.29
N ALA A 360 1.99 1.01 -170.31
CA ALA A 360 1.56 0.64 -171.66
C ALA A 360 0.48 -0.48 -171.72
N ALA A 361 -0.33 -0.63 -170.66
CA ALA A 361 -1.78 -0.79 -170.75
C ALA A 361 -2.51 0.55 -171.06
N GLN A 362 -1.74 1.56 -171.50
CA GLN A 362 -2.08 2.56 -172.51
C GLN A 362 -1.88 2.03 -173.95
N ASP A 363 -1.62 0.73 -174.15
CA ASP A 363 -1.37 0.09 -175.46
C ASP A 363 -1.99 -1.33 -175.58
N ARG A 364 -1.75 -2.23 -174.59
CA ARG A 364 -2.90 -3.03 -174.11
C ARG A 364 -3.96 -2.04 -173.65
N ALA A 365 -5.24 -2.28 -173.91
CA ALA A 365 -6.30 -1.27 -173.74
C ALA A 365 -6.16 0.06 -174.54
N GLN A 366 -5.22 0.18 -175.50
CA GLN A 366 -5.66 0.57 -176.84
C GLN A 366 -6.31 -0.64 -177.53
N ARG A 367 -5.71 -1.83 -177.39
CA ARG A 367 -6.06 -3.01 -178.21
C ARG A 367 -6.57 -4.24 -177.43
N VAL A 368 -6.19 -4.42 -176.14
CA VAL A 368 -6.34 -5.73 -175.41
C VAL A 368 -6.67 -5.79 -173.88
N ALA A 369 -6.87 -4.67 -173.13
CA ALA A 369 -7.34 -4.61 -171.72
C ALA A 369 -6.53 -5.27 -170.53
N ALA A 370 -7.03 -5.02 -169.28
CA ALA A 370 -7.00 -5.85 -168.01
C ALA A 370 -5.71 -6.07 -166.96
N GLU A 371 -5.50 -5.71 -165.54
CA GLU A 371 -4.37 -6.00 -164.33
C GLU A 371 -4.33 -5.44 -162.65
N ALA A 372 -3.59 -5.87 -161.42
CA ALA A 372 -3.44 -5.32 -159.82
C ALA A 372 -2.50 -5.88 -158.42
N ARG A 373 -2.20 -5.29 -157.07
CA ARG A 373 -1.33 -5.73 -155.65
C ARG A 373 -1.31 -5.08 -154.00
N THR A 374 -0.58 -5.48 -152.76
CA THR A 374 -0.56 -5.04 -151.11
C THR A 374 0.64 -5.18 -149.81
N ARG A 375 0.60 -4.92 -148.34
CA ARG A 375 1.71 -4.76 -147.05
C ARG A 375 1.53 -4.84 -145.27
N SER A 376 2.49 -4.81 -144.12
CA SER A 376 2.40 -4.81 -142.41
C SER A 376 3.58 -4.62 -141.08
N ALA A 377 3.48 -4.70 -139.59
CA ALA A 377 4.45 -4.34 -138.23
C ALA A 377 4.53 -4.89 -136.54
N THR A 378 5.21 -4.36 -135.31
CA THR A 378 5.75 -4.91 -133.77
C THR A 378 6.04 -4.02 -132.28
N SER A 379 6.48 -4.09 -130.83
CA SER A 379 6.87 -4.80 -129.31
C SER A 379 7.34 -3.93 -127.84
N VAL A 380 7.78 -4.01 -126.39
CA VAL A 380 8.08 -4.70 -124.85
C VAL A 380 8.59 -3.80 -123.41
N SER A 381 9.05 -3.87 -121.97
CA SER A 381 9.31 -4.52 -120.42
C SER A 381 10.04 -3.68 -119.04
N LEU A 382 10.44 -3.75 -117.58
CA LEU A 382 10.44 -4.35 -116.01
C LEU A 382 11.36 -3.80 -114.57
N ARG A 383 11.23 -3.98 -113.08
CA ARG A 383 12.19 -3.76 -111.67
C ARG A 383 11.84 -3.89 -109.93
N PRO A 384 12.68 -3.81 -108.70
CA PRO A 384 12.59 -4.11 -107.03
C PRO A 384 13.29 -3.24 -105.65
N GLY A 385 13.54 -3.29 -104.16
CA GLY A 385 13.43 -3.90 -102.58
C GLY A 385 14.27 -3.41 -101.09
N ALA A 386 14.07 -3.68 -99.63
CA ALA A 386 14.79 -3.24 -98.14
C ALA A 386 14.48 -3.85 -96.50
N THR A 387 14.82 -3.72 -95.04
CA THR A 387 15.67 -3.21 -93.64
C THR A 387 15.32 -3.73 -92.00
N GLY A 388 15.70 -3.65 -90.54
CA GLY A 388 16.52 -3.12 -89.16
C GLY A 388 16.28 -3.71 -87.50
N SER A 389 16.61 -3.54 -86.05
CA SER A 389 17.42 -2.92 -84.69
C SER A 389 17.37 -3.46 -82.99
N ALA A 390 17.95 -2.96 -81.71
CA ALA A 390 18.05 -3.48 -80.09
C ALA A 390 18.50 -2.71 -78.54
N SER A 391 18.56 -3.20 -77.13
CA SER A 391 18.97 -2.60 -75.59
C SER A 391 19.16 -3.45 -74.05
N ALA A 392 19.40 -3.32 -72.57
CA ALA A 392 19.69 -2.53 -71.10
C ALA A 392 20.12 -3.33 -69.57
N SER A 393 20.32 -3.16 -68.09
CA SER A 393 20.44 -2.37 -66.59
C SER A 393 20.97 -3.10 -65.08
N GLY A 394 21.20 -2.93 -63.60
CA GLY A 394 21.21 -2.11 -62.11
C GLY A 394 21.66 -2.68 -60.48
N ALA A 395 21.80 -2.03 -59.14
CA ALA A 395 22.23 -2.49 -57.56
C ALA A 395 22.19 -1.55 -56.05
N THR A 396 22.52 -1.56 -54.58
CA THR A 396 22.90 -2.23 -53.07
C THR A 396 23.15 -1.29 -51.59
N SER A 397 23.40 -1.33 -50.10
CA SER A 397 23.53 -1.97 -48.53
C SER A 397 23.90 -1.04 -47.08
N GLY A 398 24.11 -1.05 -45.59
CA GLY A 398 24.19 -1.68 -44.03
C GLY A 398 24.71 -0.80 -42.58
N SER A 399 24.95 -0.86 -41.10
CA SER A 399 24.88 -1.51 -39.54
C SER A 399 25.36 -0.76 -37.99
N GLY A 400 25.36 -1.21 -36.57
CA GLY A 400 25.81 -0.56 -35.07
C GLY A 400 25.80 -1.13 -33.38
N ALA A 401 26.25 -0.54 -32.09
CA ALA A 401 26.35 -1.04 -30.46
C ALA A 401 26.73 -0.20 -28.94
N GLY A 402 26.79 -0.65 -27.51
CA GLY A 402 27.19 0.03 -26.01
C GLY A 402 27.24 -0.55 -24.34
N ALA A 403 27.65 0.06 -23.03
CA ALA A 403 27.79 -0.43 -21.42
C ALA A 403 28.10 0.42 -19.88
N VAL A 404 28.18 -0.03 -18.46
CA VAL A 404 28.41 0.71 -16.94
C VAL A 404 28.67 0.07 -15.29
N ALA A 405 28.99 0.70 -13.98
CA ALA A 405 29.09 0.21 -12.40
C ALA A 405 28.72 1.01 -10.96
N LEU A 406 28.16 0.43 -9.80
CA LEU A 406 27.76 1.08 -8.43
C LEU A 406 27.25 0.17 -7.18
N GLY A 407 27.26 0.60 -5.87
CA GLY A 407 26.37 0.08 -4.75
C GLY A 407 26.83 0.11 -3.23
N GLY A 408 25.97 0.48 -2.24
CA GLY A 408 26.40 0.46 -0.80
C GLY A 408 25.53 1.00 0.38
N GLN A 409 24.18 1.01 0.36
CA GLN A 409 23.37 1.56 1.49
C GLN A 409 22.32 0.63 2.18
N ARG A 410 21.99 -0.55 1.66
CA ARG A 410 21.00 -1.45 2.32
C ARG A 410 21.57 -2.17 3.55
N SER A 411 22.76 -2.73 3.42
CA SER A 411 23.43 -3.57 4.44
C SER A 411 23.57 -2.93 5.82
N LYS A 412 23.70 -1.59 5.91
CA LYS A 412 23.79 -0.90 7.21
C LYS A 412 22.49 -1.00 8.01
N ARG A 413 21.32 -0.88 7.36
CA ARG A 413 20.02 -1.04 8.04
C ARG A 413 19.82 -2.47 8.52
N GLU A 414 20.20 -3.43 7.70
CA GLU A 414 20.08 -4.87 7.99
C GLU A 414 20.95 -5.24 9.21
N SER A 415 22.23 -4.88 9.20
CA SER A 415 23.14 -5.09 10.35
C SER A 415 22.77 -4.33 11.64
N GLU A 416 22.13 -3.16 11.54
CA GLU A 416 21.56 -2.45 12.70
C GLU A 416 20.40 -3.24 13.36
N VAL A 417 19.56 -3.91 12.57
CA VAL A 417 18.43 -4.71 13.09
C VAL A 417 18.91 -6.05 13.66
N GLU A 418 19.86 -6.72 13.00
CA GLU A 418 20.43 -7.99 13.47
C GLU A 418 21.11 -7.86 14.84
N GLN A 419 21.83 -6.77 15.09
CA GLN A 419 22.48 -6.53 16.39
C GLN A 419 21.47 -6.27 17.53
N VAL A 420 20.33 -5.62 17.26
CA VAL A 420 19.27 -5.45 18.25
C VAL A 420 18.53 -6.77 18.49
N LEU A 421 18.28 -7.56 17.44
CA LEU A 421 17.67 -8.89 17.54
C LEU A 421 18.53 -9.85 18.38
N ALA A 422 19.85 -9.86 18.18
CA ALA A 422 20.77 -10.72 18.92
C ALA A 422 20.67 -10.51 20.44
N ARG A 423 20.55 -9.27 20.91
CA ARG A 423 20.38 -8.97 22.35
C ARG A 423 19.00 -9.33 22.90
N LEU A 424 17.94 -9.19 22.10
CA LEU A 424 16.60 -9.64 22.50
C LEU A 424 16.57 -11.17 22.70
N LEU A 425 17.28 -11.92 21.83
CA LEU A 425 17.47 -13.36 21.94
C LEU A 425 18.35 -13.76 23.14
N GLU A 426 19.45 -13.02 23.40
CA GLU A 426 20.33 -13.26 24.55
C GLU A 426 19.62 -13.07 25.90
N ALA A 427 18.64 -12.17 25.97
CA ALA A 427 17.86 -11.87 27.18
C ALA A 427 16.51 -12.61 27.29
N ASP A 428 16.11 -13.39 26.27
CA ASP A 428 14.77 -14.02 26.09
C ASP A 428 13.58 -13.14 26.52
N SER A 429 13.65 -11.83 26.23
CA SER A 429 12.63 -10.88 26.63
C SER A 429 12.51 -9.71 25.66
N PRO A 430 11.30 -9.41 25.14
CA PRO A 430 11.10 -8.30 24.21
C PRO A 430 11.32 -6.93 24.88
N GLU A 431 11.24 -6.84 26.20
CA GLU A 431 11.40 -5.59 26.97
C GLU A 431 12.85 -5.32 27.41
N ALA A 432 13.78 -6.27 27.26
CA ALA A 432 15.16 -6.16 27.74
C ALA A 432 16.02 -5.09 27.05
N VAL A 433 15.59 -4.60 25.89
CA VAL A 433 16.22 -3.48 25.17
C VAL A 433 15.23 -2.32 25.08
N SER A 434 15.60 -1.15 25.62
CA SER A 434 14.78 0.05 25.59
C SER A 434 15.03 0.89 24.32
N LEU A 435 14.18 1.90 24.11
CA LEU A 435 14.36 2.85 23.01
C LEU A 435 15.59 3.75 23.23
N GLU A 436 15.93 4.06 24.48
CA GLU A 436 17.07 4.92 24.80
C GLU A 436 18.40 4.19 24.54
N ASP A 437 18.49 2.89 24.81
CA ASP A 437 19.66 2.06 24.50
C ASP A 437 19.94 2.05 22.99
N VAL A 438 18.91 1.84 22.16
CA VAL A 438 19.05 1.82 20.68
C VAL A 438 19.36 3.21 20.11
N MET A 439 18.92 4.29 20.76
CA MET A 439 19.31 5.65 20.40
C MET A 439 20.78 5.91 20.72
N ASN A 440 21.24 5.51 21.91
CA ASN A 440 22.60 5.75 22.40
C ASN A 440 23.64 4.92 21.63
N ASP A 441 23.44 3.61 21.51
CA ASP A 441 24.44 2.69 20.94
C ASP A 441 24.70 2.92 19.45
N PHE A 442 23.66 3.27 18.69
CA PHE A 442 23.75 3.46 17.24
C PHE A 442 23.77 4.94 16.83
N GLY A 443 23.72 5.88 17.80
CA GLY A 443 23.67 7.32 17.54
C GLY A 443 22.43 7.77 16.76
N LEU A 444 21.32 7.05 16.89
CA LEU A 444 20.13 7.20 16.05
C LEU A 444 19.14 8.23 16.59
N LYS A 445 18.53 9.00 15.67
CA LYS A 445 17.34 9.80 16.00
C LYS A 445 16.20 8.88 16.44
N GLN A 446 15.42 9.34 17.43
CA GLN A 446 14.33 8.58 18.08
C GLN A 446 13.39 7.85 17.10
N THR A 447 13.00 8.49 16.00
CA THR A 447 12.14 7.89 14.97
C THR A 447 12.81 6.73 14.22
N THR A 448 14.11 6.83 13.94
CA THR A 448 14.89 5.76 13.30
C THR A 448 15.21 4.64 14.28
N ALA A 449 15.55 4.96 15.53
CA ALA A 449 15.76 3.97 16.59
C ALA A 449 14.49 3.14 16.84
N TYR A 450 13.31 3.78 16.88
CA TYR A 450 12.02 3.12 17.00
C TYR A 450 11.73 2.17 15.82
N ASP A 451 12.03 2.57 14.58
CA ASP A 451 11.90 1.69 13.40
C ASP A 451 12.82 0.46 13.47
N ARG A 452 14.07 0.60 13.96
CA ARG A 452 14.98 -0.54 14.19
C ARG A 452 14.46 -1.48 15.28
N LEU A 453 14.14 -0.94 16.45
CA LEU A 453 13.66 -1.71 17.60
C LEU A 453 12.33 -2.43 17.29
N LYS A 454 11.41 -1.77 16.58
CA LYS A 454 10.16 -2.40 16.11
C LYS A 454 10.43 -3.54 15.13
N SER A 455 11.36 -3.35 14.17
CA SER A 455 11.74 -4.40 13.21
C SER A 455 12.35 -5.61 13.91
N ALA A 456 13.27 -5.38 14.88
CA ALA A 456 13.90 -6.44 15.65
C ALA A 456 12.89 -7.22 16.53
N ARG A 457 11.94 -6.53 17.18
CA ARG A 457 10.89 -7.21 17.98
C ARG A 457 9.98 -8.11 17.14
N VAL A 458 9.66 -7.72 15.90
CA VAL A 458 8.87 -8.58 15.00
C VAL A 458 9.63 -9.86 14.63
N LEU A 459 10.95 -9.76 14.37
CA LEU A 459 11.79 -10.92 14.09
C LEU A 459 12.00 -11.82 15.33
N PHE A 460 12.01 -11.25 16.54
CA PHE A 460 12.07 -12.00 17.79
C PHE A 460 10.82 -12.88 18.01
N GLU A 461 9.62 -12.33 17.80
CA GLU A 461 8.37 -13.09 17.90
C GLU A 461 8.29 -14.22 16.87
N ASP A 462 8.76 -13.99 15.63
CA ASP A 462 8.81 -15.00 14.56
C ASP A 462 9.82 -16.13 14.91
N ALA A 463 10.99 -15.78 15.46
CA ALA A 463 11.97 -16.73 15.98
C ALA A 463 11.41 -17.56 17.16
N LYS A 464 10.54 -16.99 17.99
CA LYS A 464 9.89 -17.71 19.11
C LYS A 464 8.83 -18.67 18.61
N GLN A 465 7.94 -18.23 17.71
CA GLN A 465 6.90 -19.09 17.11
C GLN A 465 7.49 -20.26 16.30
N THR A 466 8.61 -20.05 15.58
CA THR A 466 9.32 -21.12 14.87
C THR A 466 10.13 -22.06 15.78
N THR A 467 10.34 -21.69 17.04
CA THR A 467 10.92 -22.55 18.07
C THR A 467 9.85 -23.40 18.75
N ASP A 468 8.73 -22.78 19.16
CA ASP A 468 7.60 -23.50 19.77
C ASP A 468 7.04 -24.58 18.83
N THR A 469 6.87 -24.26 17.54
CA THR A 469 6.41 -25.19 16.49
C THR A 469 7.42 -26.27 16.08
N ARG A 470 8.63 -26.28 16.68
CA ARG A 470 9.61 -27.38 16.58
C ARG A 470 9.70 -28.22 17.86
N SER A 471 8.97 -27.85 18.91
CA SER A 471 8.96 -28.53 20.21
C SER A 471 7.70 -29.37 20.48
N ALA A 472 6.76 -29.36 19.53
CA ALA A 472 5.52 -30.14 19.49
C ALA A 472 5.52 -31.14 18.32
#